data_AF-A0A822CVS9-F1
#
_entry.id   AF-A0A822CVS9-F1
#
_cell.length_a   1.000
_cell.length_b   1.000
_cell.length_c   1.000
_cell.angle_alpha   90.00
_cell.angle_beta   90.00
_cell.angle_gamma   90.00
#
_symmetry.space_group_name_H-M   'P 1'
#
loop_
_entity.id
_entity.type
_entity.pdbx_description
1 polymer ?
#
loop_
_entity_poly.entity_id
_entity_poly.type
_entity_poly.pdbx_seq_one_letter_code
_entity_poly.pdbx_strand_id
1 'polypeptide(L)'
;MKENQWTPRVSKSFAKQHHTCRTYGFAKRQVEKRLQTITRHFHDSLFELQQSITQLENNVQQWQPYIDPVILCNAINTCVQSAQQRLRQQVDYKRKMLTLYSYDRNLITKFYDFKPNDEQVQLAKQIWQTTANILKTEEQEEILRKRIFLRRLPSAYDKIINQSLDYVKPMLSNKVIDKDRRASLVSNYSKTITQYKFDFMTLTLDTIQNVIRGHQQRLVKLQNKLPQCCNQMLIEAIENRRQAMEKRHELYLKHKLHSFFDEAPTAVSNE
;
A
#
# COMPACT_ATOMS: atom_id res chain seq x y z
N MET A 1 71.39 19.09 55.35
CA MET A 1 72.17 19.96 54.43
C MET A 1 73.37 19.15 53.95
N LYS A 2 73.59 18.78 52.69
CA LYS A 2 73.13 19.29 51.39
C LYS A 2 73.00 18.08 50.42
N GLU A 3 71.78 17.69 50.08
CA GLU A 3 71.51 16.97 48.82
C GLU A 3 71.53 18.02 47.71
N ASN A 4 72.66 18.14 46.99
CA ASN A 4 72.77 18.84 45.70
C ASN A 4 74.19 18.68 45.13
N GLN A 5 74.71 17.45 45.14
CA GLN A 5 75.91 17.12 44.40
C GLN A 5 75.54 16.15 43.28
N TRP A 6 75.00 16.71 42.19
CA TRP A 6 75.17 16.10 40.88
C TRP A 6 76.46 16.67 40.30
N THR A 7 77.52 15.87 40.35
CA THR A 7 78.88 16.20 39.87
C THR A 7 79.01 16.03 38.34
N PRO A 8 80.23 16.18 37.79
CA PRO A 8 80.70 17.31 37.00
C PRO A 8 80.49 17.10 35.49
N ARG A 9 80.75 18.14 34.70
CA ARG A 9 80.76 18.09 33.22
C ARG A 9 81.37 16.80 32.69
N VAL A 10 80.59 16.02 31.94
CA VAL A 10 81.09 14.87 31.18
C VAL A 10 82.10 15.32 30.12
N SER A 11 83.11 14.48 29.87
CA SER A 11 84.13 14.77 28.86
C SER A 11 83.52 14.81 27.45
N LYS A 12 84.14 15.58 26.56
CA LYS A 12 83.63 15.83 25.20
C LYS A 12 83.58 14.55 24.36
N SER A 13 84.46 13.58 24.62
CA SER A 13 84.48 12.27 23.95
C SER A 13 83.32 11.38 24.38
N PHE A 14 83.06 11.29 25.69
CA PHE A 14 81.95 10.50 26.24
C PHE A 14 80.58 11.00 25.75
N ALA A 15 80.37 12.32 25.78
CA ALA A 15 79.14 12.95 25.30
C ALA A 15 78.89 12.66 23.81
N LYS A 16 79.95 12.62 23.00
CA LYS A 16 79.87 12.36 21.55
C LYS A 16 79.65 10.88 21.24
N GLN A 17 80.24 9.97 22.01
CA GLN A 17 80.09 8.52 21.85
C GLN A 17 78.68 8.02 22.20
N HIS A 18 78.02 8.67 23.16
CA HIS A 18 76.68 8.28 23.62
C HIS A 18 75.57 9.26 23.21
N HIS A 19 75.84 10.19 22.29
CA HIS A 19 74.88 11.20 21.82
C HIS A 19 74.16 11.98 22.94
N THR A 20 74.89 12.37 23.99
CA THR A 20 74.33 13.12 25.13
C THR A 20 74.86 14.56 25.19
N CYS A 21 74.12 15.46 25.84
CA CYS A 21 74.50 16.87 25.95
C CYS A 21 75.52 17.10 27.09
N ARG A 22 76.58 17.85 26.80
CA ARG A 22 77.73 18.08 27.72
C ARG A 22 77.38 18.86 29.00
N THR A 23 76.27 19.58 28.98
CA THR A 23 75.79 20.44 30.07
C THR A 23 74.28 20.26 30.23
N TYR A 24 73.86 19.47 31.22
CA TYR A 24 72.49 19.58 31.75
C TYR A 24 72.41 20.82 32.63
N GLY A 25 72.21 21.98 32.00
CA GLY A 25 72.26 23.28 32.67
C GLY A 25 71.46 24.38 31.97
N PHE A 26 70.50 24.03 31.10
CA PHE A 26 69.51 25.01 30.67
C PHE A 26 68.56 25.29 31.85
N ALA A 27 68.52 26.55 32.29
CA ALA A 27 68.10 26.96 33.61
C ALA A 27 66.68 26.53 33.98
N LYS A 28 66.54 25.83 35.11
CA LYS A 28 65.28 25.46 35.80
C LYS A 28 64.16 26.52 35.65
N ARG A 29 64.50 27.81 35.75
CA ARG A 29 63.57 28.94 35.57
C ARG A 29 62.86 28.99 34.22
N GLN A 30 63.51 28.61 33.12
CA GLN A 30 62.85 28.60 31.80
C GLN A 30 61.86 27.45 31.65
N VAL A 31 62.18 26.28 32.23
CA VAL A 31 61.28 25.12 32.27
C VAL A 31 60.08 25.41 33.17
N GLU A 32 60.31 26.00 34.35
CA GLU A 32 59.25 26.44 35.26
C GLU A 32 58.35 27.51 34.65
N LYS A 33 58.91 28.49 33.95
CA LYS A 33 58.14 29.52 33.23
C LYS A 33 57.27 28.90 32.14
N ARG A 34 57.82 27.96 31.36
CA ARG A 34 57.04 27.22 30.35
C ARG A 34 55.92 26.39 30.95
N LEU A 35 56.18 25.69 32.05
CA LEU A 35 55.16 24.93 32.78
C LEU A 35 54.05 25.85 33.29
N GLN A 36 54.37 27.01 33.85
CA GLN A 36 53.36 27.98 34.28
C GLN A 36 52.52 28.51 33.12
N THR A 37 53.13 28.78 31.97
CA THR A 37 52.40 29.21 30.76
C THR A 37 51.46 28.10 30.26
N ILE A 38 51.94 26.85 30.22
CA ILE A 38 51.13 25.70 29.82
C ILE A 38 49.97 25.49 30.80
N THR A 39 50.21 25.54 32.11
CA THR A 39 49.18 25.39 33.14
C THR A 39 48.12 26.48 33.04
N ARG A 40 48.53 27.72 32.74
CA ARG A 40 47.60 28.84 32.53
C ARG A 40 46.74 28.62 31.28
N HIS A 41 47.35 28.26 30.15
CA HIS A 41 46.59 27.92 28.95
C HIS A 41 45.62 26.76 29.17
N PHE A 42 46.02 25.73 29.92
CA PHE A 42 45.11 24.64 30.28
C PHE A 42 43.93 25.12 31.14
N HIS A 43 44.16 26.02 32.09
CA HIS A 43 43.07 26.58 32.90
C HIS A 43 42.14 27.46 32.06
N ASP A 44 42.70 28.29 31.18
CA ASP A 44 41.91 29.16 30.30
C ASP A 44 41.06 28.32 29.34
N SER A 45 41.63 27.29 28.72
CA SER A 45 40.89 26.38 27.84
C SER A 45 39.84 25.55 28.58
N LEU A 46 40.11 25.12 29.83
CA LEU A 46 39.11 24.44 30.66
C LEU A 46 37.95 25.37 31.01
N PHE A 47 38.25 26.63 31.32
CA PHE A 47 37.23 27.64 31.61
C PHE A 47 36.35 27.93 30.39
N GLU A 48 36.95 28.10 29.20
CA GLU A 48 36.22 28.28 27.94
C GLU A 48 35.33 27.08 27.59
N LEU A 49 35.84 25.85 27.79
CA LEU A 49 35.07 24.63 27.61
C LEU A 49 33.88 24.58 28.55
N GLN A 50 34.09 24.91 29.82
CA GLN A 50 33.04 24.89 30.83
C GLN A 50 31.96 25.93 30.53
N GLN A 51 32.35 27.14 30.09
CA GLN A 51 31.42 28.17 29.65
C GLN A 51 30.61 27.74 28.42
N SER A 52 31.26 27.06 27.46
CA SER A 52 30.60 26.52 26.27
C SER A 52 29.60 25.41 26.61
N ILE A 53 29.94 24.54 27.57
CA ILE A 53 29.03 23.51 28.09
C ILE A 53 27.82 24.15 28.77
N THR A 54 28.02 25.15 29.63
CA THR A 54 26.91 25.85 30.29
C THR A 54 26.00 26.58 29.28
N GLN A 55 26.57 27.16 28.22
CA GLN A 55 25.78 27.75 27.13
C GLN A 55 24.96 26.70 26.38
N LEU A 56 25.55 25.53 26.10
CA LEU A 56 24.85 24.40 25.50
C LEU A 56 23.70 23.91 26.40
N GLU A 57 23.94 23.72 27.69
CA GLU A 57 22.91 23.27 28.65
C GLU A 57 21.73 24.25 28.74
N ASN A 58 22.02 25.56 28.77
CA ASN A 58 20.98 26.60 28.77
C ASN A 58 20.18 26.62 27.45
N ASN A 59 20.84 26.39 26.31
CA ASN A 59 20.19 26.36 25.01
C ASN A 59 19.36 25.08 24.80
N VAL A 60 19.79 23.94 25.37
CA VAL A 60 19.05 22.67 25.30
C VAL A 60 17.68 22.78 25.98
N GLN A 61 17.58 23.54 27.08
CA GLN A 61 16.28 23.82 27.70
C GLN A 61 15.36 24.67 26.81
N GLN A 62 15.92 25.50 25.93
CA GLN A 62 15.16 26.27 24.94
C GLN A 62 14.82 25.47 23.68
N TRP A 63 15.53 24.36 23.43
CA TRP A 63 15.34 23.49 22.26
C TRP A 63 14.25 22.45 22.42
N GLN A 64 13.72 22.21 23.62
CA GLN A 64 12.48 21.45 23.76
C GLN A 64 11.30 22.38 23.53
N PRO A 65 10.72 22.46 22.32
CA PRO A 65 9.47 23.17 22.14
C PRO A 65 8.44 22.56 23.11
N TYR A 66 7.68 23.40 23.78
CA TYR A 66 6.52 22.96 24.55
C TYR A 66 5.56 22.21 23.61
N ILE A 67 5.55 20.89 23.71
CA ILE A 67 4.58 20.05 22.99
C ILE A 67 3.35 19.97 23.89
N ASP A 68 2.27 20.64 23.50
CA ASP A 68 0.99 20.52 24.18
C ASP A 68 0.58 19.03 24.20
N PRO A 69 0.47 18.41 25.40
CA PRO A 69 0.09 17.01 25.53
C PRO A 69 -1.25 16.69 24.87
N VAL A 70 -2.17 17.66 24.82
CA VAL A 70 -3.48 17.49 24.17
C VAL A 70 -3.32 17.39 22.65
N ILE A 71 -2.47 18.22 22.05
CA ILE A 71 -2.18 18.18 20.61
C ILE A 71 -1.50 16.87 20.25
N LEU A 72 -0.51 16.44 21.04
CA LEU A 72 0.19 15.17 20.83
C LEU A 72 -0.75 13.97 20.95
N CYS A 73 -1.58 13.92 22.00
CA CYS A 73 -2.58 12.86 22.17
C CYS A 73 -3.58 12.84 21.01
N ASN A 74 -4.05 14.00 20.54
CA ASN A 74 -4.96 14.08 19.40
C ASN A 74 -4.29 13.65 18.09
N ALA A 75 -3.03 14.01 17.87
CA ALA A 75 -2.27 13.57 16.71
C ALA A 75 -2.03 12.05 16.73
N ILE A 76 -1.67 11.48 17.88
CA ILE A 76 -1.54 10.03 18.07
C ILE A 76 -2.87 9.34 17.83
N ASN A 77 -3.96 9.84 18.43
CA ASN A 77 -5.29 9.27 18.22
C ASN A 77 -5.71 9.33 16.75
N THR A 78 -5.44 10.43 16.05
CA THR A 78 -5.74 10.56 14.62
C THR A 78 -4.91 9.59 13.79
N CYS A 79 -3.62 9.43 14.09
CA CYS A 79 -2.73 8.47 13.45
C CYS A 79 -3.22 7.03 13.67
N VAL A 80 -3.57 6.68 14.91
CA VAL A 80 -4.12 5.36 15.26
C VAL A 80 -5.47 5.12 14.60
N GLN A 81 -6.36 6.12 14.58
CA GLN A 81 -7.66 6.02 13.93
C GLN A 81 -7.52 5.84 12.42
N SER A 82 -6.61 6.58 11.78
CA SER A 82 -6.28 6.45 10.35
C SER A 82 -5.69 5.06 10.05
N ALA A 83 -4.72 4.61 10.85
CA ALA A 83 -4.10 3.29 10.70
C ALA A 83 -5.12 2.15 10.89
N GLN A 84 -6.13 2.34 11.76
CA GLN A 84 -7.17 1.35 12.03
C GLN A 84 -8.42 1.51 11.14
N GLN A 85 -8.52 2.56 10.32
CA GLN A 85 -9.72 2.90 9.56
C GLN A 85 -10.17 1.71 8.68
N ARG A 86 -9.21 1.06 8.00
CA ARG A 86 -9.46 -0.12 7.17
C ARG A 86 -10.05 -1.28 7.97
N LEU A 87 -9.51 -1.57 9.16
CA LEU A 87 -10.02 -2.64 10.02
C LEU A 87 -11.44 -2.34 10.50
N ARG A 88 -11.72 -1.08 10.87
CA ARG A 88 -13.07 -0.64 11.26
C ARG A 88 -14.06 -0.81 10.12
N GLN A 89 -13.70 -0.36 8.91
CA GLN A 89 -14.51 -0.55 7.70
C GLN A 89 -14.77 -2.03 7.39
N GLN A 90 -13.77 -2.90 7.56
CA GLN A 90 -13.94 -4.35 7.38
C GLN A 90 -14.88 -4.96 8.43
N VAL A 91 -14.76 -4.55 9.69
CA VAL A 91 -15.65 -5.01 10.76
C VAL A 91 -17.10 -4.56 10.49
N ASP A 92 -17.29 -3.29 10.14
CA ASP A 92 -18.61 -2.75 9.82
C ASP A 92 -19.24 -3.44 8.61
N TYR A 93 -18.45 -3.70 7.57
CA TYR A 93 -18.90 -4.49 6.42
C TYR A 93 -19.33 -5.90 6.83
N LYS A 94 -18.53 -6.61 7.63
CA LYS A 94 -18.87 -7.97 8.11
C LYS A 94 -20.14 -7.97 8.96
N ARG A 95 -20.31 -6.98 9.84
CA ARG A 95 -21.54 -6.82 10.64
C ARG A 95 -22.76 -6.63 9.74
N LYS A 96 -22.70 -5.72 8.77
CA LYS A 96 -23.79 -5.49 7.80
C LYS A 96 -24.11 -6.76 7.00
N MET A 97 -23.10 -7.50 6.56
CA MET A 97 -23.29 -8.76 5.86
C MET A 97 -23.99 -9.82 6.72
N LEU A 98 -23.62 -9.96 7.99
CA LEU A 98 -24.29 -10.89 8.92
C LEU A 98 -25.78 -10.56 9.09
N THR A 99 -26.12 -9.27 9.22
CA THR A 99 -27.52 -8.83 9.28
C THR A 99 -28.30 -9.16 8.01
N LEU A 100 -27.68 -9.02 6.84
CA LEU A 100 -28.31 -9.39 5.56
C LEU A 100 -28.48 -10.91 5.42
N TYR A 101 -27.53 -11.71 5.92
CA TYR A 101 -27.65 -13.17 5.91
C TYR A 101 -28.76 -13.67 6.84
N SER A 102 -28.88 -13.10 8.04
CA SER A 102 -29.99 -13.44 8.94
C SER A 102 -31.33 -13.03 8.34
N TYR A 103 -31.40 -11.86 7.70
CA TYR A 103 -32.60 -11.41 6.99
C TYR A 103 -32.97 -12.33 5.82
N ASP A 104 -32.03 -12.71 4.96
CA ASP A 104 -32.25 -13.67 3.85
C ASP A 104 -32.74 -15.02 4.38
N ARG A 105 -32.15 -15.54 5.46
CA ARG A 105 -32.61 -16.77 6.11
C ARG A 105 -34.06 -16.65 6.58
N ASN A 106 -34.44 -15.53 7.21
CA ASN A 106 -35.81 -15.29 7.64
C ASN A 106 -36.79 -15.25 6.46
N LEU A 107 -36.39 -14.69 5.31
CA LEU A 107 -37.23 -14.68 4.11
C LEU A 107 -37.45 -16.08 3.54
N ILE A 108 -36.41 -16.93 3.59
CA ILE A 108 -36.53 -18.34 3.19
C ILE A 108 -37.50 -19.08 4.11
N THR A 109 -37.36 -18.91 5.43
CA THR A 109 -38.27 -19.53 6.40
C THR A 109 -39.71 -19.10 6.14
N LYS A 110 -39.96 -17.78 6.02
CA LYS A 110 -41.28 -17.24 5.69
C LYS A 110 -41.88 -17.83 4.41
N PHE A 111 -41.06 -18.03 3.37
CA PHE A 111 -41.51 -18.67 2.14
C PHE A 111 -42.01 -20.10 2.39
N TYR A 112 -41.30 -20.90 3.19
CA TYR A 112 -41.73 -22.25 3.53
C TYR A 112 -42.90 -22.30 4.52
N ASP A 113 -43.06 -21.28 5.38
CA ASP A 113 -44.19 -21.16 6.30
C ASP A 113 -45.54 -21.04 5.54
N PHE A 114 -45.52 -20.52 4.31
CA PHE A 114 -46.68 -20.49 3.42
C PHE A 114 -47.02 -21.84 2.76
N LYS A 115 -46.28 -22.91 3.08
CA LYS A 115 -46.48 -24.29 2.58
C LYS A 115 -46.61 -24.38 1.05
N PRO A 116 -45.60 -23.91 0.29
CA PRO A 116 -45.61 -24.02 -1.17
C PRO A 116 -45.56 -25.48 -1.61
N ASN A 117 -46.20 -25.78 -2.74
CA ASN A 117 -46.08 -27.09 -3.38
C ASN A 117 -44.72 -27.22 -4.13
N ASP A 118 -44.42 -28.42 -4.62
CA ASP A 118 -43.12 -28.68 -5.27
C ASP A 118 -42.88 -27.81 -6.52
N GLU A 119 -43.92 -27.57 -7.33
CA GLU A 119 -43.80 -26.72 -8.53
C GLU A 119 -43.46 -25.27 -8.17
N GLN A 120 -44.11 -24.72 -7.14
CA GLN A 120 -43.85 -23.38 -6.61
C GLN A 120 -42.44 -23.27 -6.03
N VAL A 121 -41.98 -24.30 -5.30
CA VAL A 121 -40.61 -24.37 -4.78
C VAL A 121 -39.59 -24.39 -5.92
N GLN A 122 -39.82 -25.18 -6.97
CA GLN A 122 -38.93 -25.24 -8.12
C GLN A 122 -38.89 -23.91 -8.89
N LEU A 123 -40.04 -23.28 -9.09
CA LEU A 123 -40.13 -21.97 -9.74
C LEU A 123 -39.37 -20.90 -8.95
N ALA A 124 -39.57 -20.85 -7.63
CA ALA A 124 -38.86 -19.93 -6.73
C ALA A 124 -37.33 -20.14 -6.79
N LYS A 125 -36.87 -21.40 -6.74
CA LYS A 125 -35.44 -21.75 -6.88
C LYS A 125 -34.88 -21.29 -8.22
N GLN A 126 -35.60 -21.49 -9.33
CA GLN A 126 -35.16 -21.05 -10.65
C GLN A 126 -35.06 -19.53 -10.75
N ILE A 127 -36.01 -18.79 -10.14
CA ILE A 127 -35.97 -17.32 -10.07
C ILE A 127 -34.74 -16.88 -9.30
N TRP A 128 -34.56 -17.35 -8.06
CA TRP A 128 -33.43 -16.96 -7.22
C TRP A 128 -32.08 -17.35 -7.84
N GLN A 129 -31.98 -18.51 -8.48
CA GLN A 129 -30.76 -18.91 -9.18
C GLN A 129 -30.47 -18.01 -10.39
N THR A 130 -31.50 -17.66 -11.17
CA THR A 130 -31.34 -16.77 -12.32
C THR A 130 -30.93 -15.37 -11.86
N THR A 131 -31.53 -14.85 -10.78
CA THR A 131 -31.10 -13.60 -10.15
C THR A 131 -29.65 -13.68 -9.67
N ALA A 132 -29.24 -14.76 -9.00
CA ALA A 132 -27.85 -14.92 -8.56
C ALA A 132 -26.86 -14.92 -9.74
N ASN A 133 -27.23 -15.54 -10.87
CA ASN A 133 -26.41 -15.54 -12.07
C ASN A 133 -26.29 -14.14 -12.70
N ILE A 134 -27.38 -13.37 -12.75
CA ILE A 134 -27.38 -11.97 -13.21
C ILE A 134 -26.40 -11.17 -12.36
N LEU A 135 -26.59 -11.17 -11.04
CA LEU A 135 -25.78 -10.41 -10.10
C LEU A 135 -24.29 -10.79 -10.17
N LYS A 136 -23.98 -12.09 -10.31
CA LYS A 136 -22.60 -12.55 -10.49
C LYS A 136 -21.97 -12.05 -11.79
N THR A 137 -22.76 -11.95 -12.85
CA THR A 137 -22.28 -11.53 -14.18
C THR A 137 -22.14 -10.01 -14.23
N GLU A 138 -23.06 -9.26 -13.63
CA GLU A 138 -22.96 -7.80 -13.42
C GLU A 138 -21.72 -7.45 -12.58
N GLU A 139 -21.39 -8.27 -11.58
CA GLU A 139 -20.14 -8.13 -10.83
C GLU A 139 -18.90 -8.17 -11.74
N GLN A 140 -18.87 -9.13 -12.66
CA GLN A 140 -17.77 -9.30 -13.60
C GLN A 140 -17.70 -8.15 -14.59
N GLU A 141 -18.85 -7.66 -15.05
CA GLU A 141 -18.95 -6.48 -15.90
C GLU A 141 -18.35 -5.25 -15.21
N GLU A 142 -18.77 -4.95 -13.99
CA GLU A 142 -18.31 -3.77 -13.25
C GLU A 142 -16.82 -3.84 -12.91
N ILE A 143 -16.31 -5.02 -12.56
CA ILE A 143 -14.87 -5.24 -12.38
C ILE A 143 -14.12 -5.00 -13.69
N LEU A 144 -14.63 -5.50 -14.82
CA LEU A 144 -14.00 -5.33 -16.12
C LEU A 144 -14.03 -3.86 -16.57
N ARG A 145 -15.15 -3.15 -16.38
CA ARG A 145 -15.28 -1.71 -16.65
C ARG A 145 -14.25 -0.89 -15.87
N LYS A 146 -14.12 -1.13 -14.55
CA LYS A 146 -13.10 -0.45 -13.74
C LYS A 146 -11.68 -0.77 -14.19
N ARG A 147 -11.41 -2.01 -14.61
CA ARG A 147 -10.12 -2.42 -15.17
C ARG A 147 -9.80 -1.72 -16.49
N ILE A 148 -10.77 -1.62 -17.40
CA ILE A 148 -10.65 -0.87 -18.65
C ILE A 148 -10.35 0.60 -18.36
N PHE A 149 -11.09 1.22 -17.44
CA PHE A 149 -10.86 2.61 -17.02
C PHE A 149 -9.43 2.82 -16.50
N LEU A 150 -8.93 1.91 -15.67
CA LEU A 150 -7.56 1.95 -15.14
C LEU A 150 -6.49 1.47 -16.13
N ARG A 151 -6.87 1.13 -17.38
CA ARG A 151 -5.99 0.56 -18.42
C ARG A 151 -5.23 -0.69 -17.97
N ARG A 152 -5.84 -1.50 -17.10
CA ARG A 152 -5.27 -2.74 -16.57
C ARG A 152 -6.00 -3.93 -17.14
N LEU A 153 -5.27 -4.80 -17.84
CA LEU A 153 -5.83 -6.07 -18.25
C LEU A 153 -5.92 -7.06 -17.08
N PRO A 154 -6.86 -8.01 -17.11
CA PRO A 154 -6.78 -9.19 -16.27
C PRO A 154 -5.42 -9.88 -16.48
N SER A 155 -4.77 -10.27 -15.37
CA SER A 155 -3.39 -10.79 -15.37
C SER A 155 -3.16 -11.97 -16.31
N ALA A 156 -4.16 -12.84 -16.47
CA ALA A 156 -4.09 -13.97 -17.40
C ALA A 156 -3.95 -13.51 -18.85
N TYR A 157 -4.71 -12.50 -19.27
CA TYR A 157 -4.66 -11.97 -20.63
C TYR A 157 -3.41 -11.12 -20.86
N ASP A 158 -3.04 -10.30 -19.88
CA ASP A 158 -1.81 -9.51 -19.98
C ASP A 158 -0.59 -10.42 -20.12
N LYS A 159 -0.56 -11.55 -19.39
CA LYS A 159 0.51 -12.55 -19.51
C LYS A 159 0.57 -13.18 -20.90
N ILE A 160 -0.56 -13.62 -21.47
CA ILE A 160 -0.59 -14.23 -22.81
C ILE A 160 -0.12 -13.23 -23.87
N ILE A 161 -0.60 -11.99 -23.80
CA ILE A 161 -0.26 -10.95 -24.78
C ILE A 161 1.19 -10.51 -24.61
N ASN A 162 1.70 -10.38 -23.38
CA ASN A 162 3.09 -10.03 -23.13
C ASN A 162 4.07 -11.20 -23.40
N GLN A 163 3.63 -12.46 -23.29
CA GLN A 163 4.44 -13.59 -23.74
C GLN A 163 4.72 -13.52 -25.26
N SER A 164 3.75 -13.02 -26.04
CA SER A 164 4.00 -12.80 -27.48
C SER A 164 5.07 -11.72 -27.74
N LEU A 165 5.19 -10.73 -26.85
CA LEU A 165 6.27 -9.71 -26.91
C LEU A 165 7.65 -10.35 -26.74
N ASP A 166 7.78 -11.34 -25.84
CA ASP A 166 9.06 -12.00 -25.56
C ASP A 166 9.62 -12.78 -26.77
N TYR A 167 8.75 -13.28 -27.66
CA TYR A 167 9.15 -13.93 -28.91
C TYR A 167 9.59 -12.95 -29.99
N VAL A 168 8.99 -11.75 -30.04
CA VAL A 168 9.24 -10.76 -31.09
C VAL A 168 10.40 -9.82 -30.74
N LYS A 169 10.67 -9.59 -29.45
CA LYS A 169 11.74 -8.72 -28.94
C LYS A 169 13.15 -9.08 -29.47
N PRO A 170 13.56 -10.36 -29.55
CA PRO A 170 14.86 -10.75 -30.10
C PRO A 170 14.96 -10.49 -31.62
N MET A 171 13.87 -10.73 -32.35
CA MET A 171 13.80 -10.45 -33.80
C MET A 171 13.93 -8.94 -34.09
N LEU A 172 13.27 -8.10 -33.28
CA LEU A 172 13.35 -6.65 -33.39
C LEU A 172 14.67 -6.06 -32.89
N SER A 173 15.44 -6.81 -32.09
CA SER A 173 16.77 -6.41 -31.60
C SER A 173 17.91 -6.79 -32.55
N ASN A 174 17.63 -7.55 -33.61
CA ASN A 174 18.62 -7.99 -34.58
C ASN A 174 19.27 -6.80 -35.32
N LYS A 175 20.61 -6.75 -35.36
CA LYS A 175 21.38 -5.66 -35.99
C LYS A 175 21.31 -5.66 -37.52
N VAL A 176 20.79 -6.72 -38.13
CA VAL A 176 20.59 -6.81 -39.59
C VAL A 176 19.56 -5.79 -40.10
N ILE A 177 18.62 -5.37 -39.25
CA ILE A 177 17.61 -4.37 -39.60
C ILE A 177 18.15 -2.98 -39.21
N ASP A 178 18.02 -2.02 -40.12
CA ASP A 178 18.36 -0.62 -39.87
C ASP A 178 17.69 -0.06 -38.60
N LYS A 179 18.35 0.87 -37.92
CA LYS A 179 17.92 1.41 -36.62
C LYS A 179 16.56 2.10 -36.70
N ASP A 180 16.31 2.91 -37.73
CA ASP A 180 15.05 3.66 -37.85
C ASP A 180 13.90 2.72 -38.22
N ARG A 181 14.20 1.72 -39.07
CA ARG A 181 13.24 0.66 -39.39
C ARG A 181 12.88 -0.20 -38.17
N ARG A 182 13.84 -0.51 -37.29
CA ARG A 182 13.57 -1.18 -36.01
C ARG A 182 12.69 -0.34 -35.09
N ALA A 183 12.98 0.95 -34.94
CA ALA A 183 12.17 1.85 -34.12
C ALA A 183 10.72 1.92 -34.62
N SER A 184 10.52 2.02 -35.94
CA SER A 184 9.19 2.00 -36.56
C SER A 184 8.44 0.68 -36.31
N LEU A 185 9.11 -0.46 -36.48
CA LEU A 185 8.51 -1.79 -36.24
C LEU A 185 8.13 -2.00 -34.77
N VAL A 186 8.99 -1.61 -33.82
CA VAL A 186 8.68 -1.67 -32.38
C VAL A 186 7.46 -0.80 -32.05
N SER A 187 7.42 0.42 -32.60
CA SER A 187 6.29 1.35 -32.40
C SER A 187 4.98 0.79 -32.95
N ASN A 188 4.99 0.29 -34.20
CA ASN A 188 3.82 -0.31 -34.83
C ASN A 188 3.33 -1.55 -34.06
N TYR A 189 4.25 -2.42 -33.66
CA TYR A 189 3.92 -3.61 -32.88
C TYR A 189 3.31 -3.26 -31.52
N SER A 190 3.88 -2.29 -30.81
CA SER A 190 3.32 -1.78 -29.54
C SER A 190 1.91 -1.20 -29.72
N LYS A 191 1.68 -0.45 -30.81
CA LYS A 191 0.34 0.09 -31.15
C LYS A 191 -0.65 -1.03 -31.43
N THR A 192 -0.28 -2.01 -32.26
CA THR A 192 -1.13 -3.16 -32.59
C THR A 192 -1.49 -3.99 -31.36
N ILE A 193 -0.52 -4.25 -30.47
CA ILE A 193 -0.79 -4.94 -29.21
C ILE A 193 -1.76 -4.14 -28.35
N THR A 194 -1.55 -2.83 -28.22
CA THR A 194 -2.43 -1.98 -27.42
C THR A 194 -3.85 -1.97 -27.97
N GLN A 195 -3.99 -1.90 -29.29
CA GLN A 195 -5.29 -1.98 -29.96
C GLN A 195 -5.96 -3.35 -29.73
N TYR A 196 -5.23 -4.45 -29.93
CA TYR A 196 -5.73 -5.79 -29.69
C TYR A 196 -6.20 -5.99 -28.24
N LYS A 197 -5.42 -5.49 -27.27
CA LYS A 197 -5.76 -5.49 -25.84
C LYS A 197 -7.09 -4.78 -25.59
N PHE A 198 -7.30 -3.63 -26.23
CA PHE A 198 -8.54 -2.86 -26.10
C PHE A 198 -9.73 -3.58 -26.76
N ASP A 199 -9.59 -4.01 -28.01
CA ASP A 199 -10.64 -4.71 -28.76
C ASP A 199 -11.09 -5.99 -28.05
N PHE A 200 -10.14 -6.74 -27.49
CA PHE A 200 -10.41 -7.93 -26.71
C PHE A 200 -11.24 -7.63 -25.45
N MET A 201 -10.90 -6.57 -24.72
CA MET A 201 -11.68 -6.16 -23.53
C MET A 201 -13.10 -5.75 -23.91
N THR A 202 -13.27 -5.02 -25.01
CA THR A 202 -14.58 -4.61 -25.54
C THR A 202 -15.42 -5.83 -25.93
N LEU A 203 -14.86 -6.76 -26.71
CA LEU A 203 -15.52 -8.03 -27.07
C LEU A 203 -15.93 -8.85 -25.85
N THR A 204 -15.07 -8.89 -24.82
CA THR A 204 -15.37 -9.60 -23.57
C THR A 204 -16.54 -8.93 -22.84
N LEU A 205 -16.56 -7.60 -22.79
CA LEU A 205 -17.64 -6.84 -22.18
C LEU A 205 -18.98 -7.04 -22.93
N ASP A 206 -18.97 -7.01 -24.25
CA ASP A 206 -20.16 -7.29 -25.07
C ASP A 206 -20.69 -8.72 -24.83
N THR A 207 -19.79 -9.69 -24.71
CA THR A 207 -20.15 -11.09 -24.41
C THR A 207 -20.84 -11.19 -23.05
N ILE A 208 -20.28 -10.54 -22.02
CA ILE A 208 -20.85 -10.49 -20.67
C ILE A 208 -22.25 -9.84 -20.71
N GLN A 209 -22.41 -8.72 -21.40
CA GLN A 209 -23.70 -8.03 -21.52
C GLN A 209 -24.77 -8.87 -22.23
N ASN A 210 -24.38 -9.63 -23.26
CA ASN A 210 -25.29 -10.55 -23.94
C ASN A 210 -25.75 -11.68 -23.01
N VAL A 211 -24.85 -12.21 -22.16
CA VAL A 211 -25.20 -13.20 -21.13
C VAL A 211 -26.18 -12.63 -20.09
N ILE A 212 -25.92 -11.41 -19.60
CA ILE A 212 -26.83 -10.70 -18.68
C ILE A 212 -28.22 -10.57 -19.29
N ARG A 213 -28.30 -10.10 -20.54
CA ARG A 213 -29.57 -9.94 -21.27
C ARG A 213 -30.31 -11.27 -21.41
N GLY A 214 -29.60 -12.35 -21.71
CA GLY A 214 -30.17 -13.70 -21.77
C GLY A 214 -30.76 -14.15 -20.43
N HIS A 215 -30.06 -13.90 -19.31
CA HIS A 215 -30.58 -14.19 -17.99
C HIS A 215 -31.76 -13.30 -17.59
N GLN A 216 -31.75 -12.01 -17.93
CA GLN A 216 -32.87 -11.09 -17.69
C GLN A 216 -34.12 -11.54 -18.44
N GLN A 217 -33.99 -11.92 -19.72
CA GLN A 217 -35.11 -12.47 -20.50
C GLN A 217 -35.66 -13.76 -19.88
N ARG A 218 -34.77 -14.63 -19.40
CA ARG A 218 -35.19 -15.84 -18.68
C ARG A 218 -35.92 -15.50 -17.38
N LEU A 219 -35.45 -14.51 -16.62
CA LEU A 219 -36.07 -14.07 -15.37
C LEU A 219 -37.49 -13.54 -15.63
N VAL A 220 -37.67 -12.70 -16.64
CA VAL A 220 -39.00 -12.19 -17.05
C VAL A 220 -39.95 -13.34 -17.40
N LYS A 221 -39.48 -14.33 -18.17
CA LYS A 221 -40.28 -15.53 -18.48
C LYS A 221 -40.69 -16.32 -17.23
N LEU A 222 -39.84 -16.41 -16.22
CA LEU A 222 -40.16 -17.07 -14.95
C LEU A 222 -41.13 -16.24 -14.10
N GLN A 223 -40.94 -14.91 -14.06
CA GLN A 223 -41.82 -14.00 -13.34
C GLN A 223 -43.24 -14.00 -13.93
N ASN A 224 -43.38 -14.10 -15.25
CA ASN A 224 -44.69 -14.19 -15.89
C ASN A 224 -45.48 -15.46 -15.52
N LYS A 225 -44.81 -16.51 -15.01
CA LYS A 225 -45.46 -17.73 -14.51
C LYS A 225 -45.94 -17.60 -13.06
N LEU A 226 -45.45 -16.62 -12.30
CA LEU A 226 -45.80 -16.46 -10.89
C LEU A 226 -47.30 -16.28 -10.66
N PRO A 227 -48.03 -15.40 -11.39
CA PRO A 227 -49.46 -15.20 -11.18
C PRO A 227 -50.31 -16.43 -11.53
N GLN A 228 -49.78 -17.34 -12.36
CA GLN A 228 -50.49 -18.53 -12.81
C GLN A 228 -50.39 -19.68 -11.79
N CYS A 229 -49.30 -19.72 -11.01
CA CYS A 229 -48.95 -20.85 -10.17
C CYS A 229 -48.89 -20.53 -8.66
N CYS A 230 -48.81 -19.24 -8.29
CA CYS A 230 -48.61 -18.81 -6.91
C CYS A 230 -49.74 -17.87 -6.45
N ASN A 231 -50.07 -17.94 -5.16
CA ASN A 231 -50.88 -16.90 -4.53
C ASN A 231 -50.05 -15.63 -4.24
N GLN A 232 -50.73 -14.52 -3.96
CA GLN A 232 -50.07 -13.23 -3.74
C GLN A 232 -48.98 -13.27 -2.64
N MET A 233 -49.20 -14.00 -1.55
CA MET A 233 -48.24 -14.12 -0.45
C MET A 233 -46.92 -14.79 -0.88
N LEU A 234 -47.00 -15.84 -1.69
CA LEU A 234 -45.83 -16.53 -2.22
C LEU A 234 -45.09 -15.65 -3.24
N ILE A 235 -45.82 -14.92 -4.08
CA ILE A 235 -45.24 -13.97 -5.04
C ILE A 235 -44.42 -12.91 -4.28
N GLU A 236 -45.02 -12.31 -3.25
CA GLU A 236 -44.35 -11.32 -2.40
C GLU A 236 -43.13 -11.91 -1.67
N ALA A 237 -43.22 -13.13 -1.15
CA ALA A 237 -42.09 -13.79 -0.49
C ALA A 237 -40.91 -14.03 -1.45
N ILE A 238 -41.18 -14.47 -2.68
CA ILE A 238 -40.16 -14.68 -3.72
C ILE A 238 -39.50 -13.35 -4.09
N GLU A 239 -40.30 -12.31 -4.28
CA GLU A 239 -39.84 -10.97 -4.66
C GLU A 239 -39.04 -10.28 -3.55
N ASN A 240 -39.50 -10.36 -2.30
CA ASN A 240 -38.78 -9.84 -1.14
C ASN A 240 -37.38 -10.45 -1.02
N ARG A 241 -37.26 -11.76 -1.27
CA ARG A 241 -35.95 -12.42 -1.27
C ARG A 241 -35.09 -11.97 -2.44
N ARG A 242 -35.67 -11.80 -3.63
CA ARG A 242 -34.96 -11.28 -4.81
C ARG A 242 -34.35 -9.90 -4.52
N GLN A 243 -35.13 -8.99 -3.96
CA GLN A 243 -34.65 -7.65 -3.56
C GLN A 243 -33.57 -7.70 -2.47
N ALA A 244 -33.70 -8.63 -1.51
CA ALA A 244 -32.68 -8.83 -0.49
C ALA A 244 -31.34 -9.30 -1.10
N MET A 245 -31.39 -10.17 -2.12
CA MET A 245 -30.21 -10.60 -2.87
C MET A 245 -29.53 -9.43 -3.59
N GLU A 246 -30.31 -8.52 -4.20
CA GLU A 246 -29.80 -7.32 -4.87
C GLU A 246 -29.11 -6.37 -3.88
N LYS A 247 -29.75 -6.05 -2.75
CA LYS A 247 -29.16 -5.20 -1.70
C LYS A 247 -27.86 -5.79 -1.14
N ARG A 248 -27.82 -7.11 -0.96
CA ARG A 248 -26.60 -7.81 -0.54
C ARG A 248 -25.52 -7.72 -1.61
N HIS A 249 -25.88 -7.90 -2.86
CA HIS A 249 -24.95 -7.78 -3.98
C HIS A 249 -24.37 -6.37 -4.09
N GLU A 250 -25.18 -5.32 -3.98
CA GLU A 250 -24.73 -3.93 -4.04
C GLU A 250 -23.70 -3.63 -2.94
N LEU A 251 -23.97 -4.05 -1.70
CA LEU A 251 -23.03 -3.88 -0.59
C LEU A 251 -21.72 -4.65 -0.83
N TYR A 252 -21.83 -5.89 -1.32
CA TYR A 252 -20.67 -6.73 -1.65
C TYR A 252 -19.83 -6.08 -2.76
N LEU A 253 -20.47 -5.65 -3.83
CA LEU A 253 -19.82 -5.03 -4.99
C LEU A 253 -19.12 -3.73 -4.57
N LYS A 254 -19.78 -2.86 -3.79
CA LYS A 254 -19.18 -1.63 -3.27
C LYS A 254 -17.91 -1.91 -2.46
N HIS A 255 -17.96 -2.87 -1.53
CA HIS A 255 -16.79 -3.25 -0.74
C HIS A 255 -15.69 -3.87 -1.62
N LYS A 256 -16.05 -4.77 -2.54
CA LYS A 256 -15.11 -5.44 -3.44
C LYS A 256 -14.40 -4.45 -4.34
N LEU A 257 -15.12 -3.51 -4.95
CA LEU A 257 -14.51 -2.50 -5.81
C LEU A 257 -13.68 -1.47 -5.02
N HIS A 258 -13.96 -1.24 -3.73
CA HIS A 258 -13.08 -0.41 -2.90
C HIS A 258 -11.80 -1.17 -2.56
N SER A 259 -11.92 -2.35 -1.94
CA SER A 259 -10.77 -3.17 -1.53
C SER A 259 -9.88 -3.65 -2.69
N PHE A 260 -10.46 -4.02 -3.84
CA PHE A 260 -9.70 -4.54 -4.99
C PHE A 260 -8.87 -3.47 -5.69
N PHE A 261 -9.28 -2.20 -5.64
CA PHE A 261 -8.63 -1.11 -6.36
C PHE A 261 -7.91 -0.11 -5.46
N ASP A 262 -8.14 -0.10 -4.15
CA ASP A 262 -7.30 0.67 -3.20
C ASP A 262 -5.89 0.07 -3.05
N GLU A 263 -5.72 -1.22 -3.35
CA GLU A 263 -4.41 -1.91 -3.35
C GLU A 263 -3.66 -1.76 -4.68
N ALA A 264 -4.31 -1.19 -5.69
CA ALA A 264 -3.67 -0.87 -6.95
C ALA A 264 -2.89 0.44 -6.76
N PRO A 265 -1.60 0.52 -7.12
CA PRO A 265 -0.91 1.80 -7.14
C PRO A 265 -1.71 2.73 -8.06
N THR A 266 -2.35 3.73 -7.47
CA THR A 266 -2.90 4.85 -8.22
C THR A 266 -1.74 5.41 -9.01
N ALA A 267 -1.90 5.48 -10.33
CA ALA A 267 -0.98 6.30 -11.12
C ALA A 267 -1.10 7.69 -10.50
N VAL A 268 -0.08 8.09 -9.75
CA VAL A 268 0.04 9.45 -9.26
C VAL A 268 0.01 10.28 -10.52
N SER A 269 -1.11 10.95 -10.75
CA SER A 269 -1.19 12.02 -11.73
C SER A 269 -0.25 13.08 -11.20
N ASN A 270 0.95 13.11 -11.76
CA ASN A 270 1.84 14.26 -11.62
C ASN A 270 1.10 15.42 -12.29
N GLU A 271 0.48 16.27 -11.47
CA GLU A 271 0.29 17.69 -11.79
C GLU A 271 1.65 18.39 -11.74
#